data_AF-A0A2V6CQQ7-F1
#
_entry.id   AF-A0A2V6CQQ7-F1
#
_cell.length_a   1.000
_cell.length_b   1.000
_cell.length_c   1.000
_cell.angle_alpha   90.00
_cell.angle_beta   90.00
_cell.angle_gamma   90.00
#
_symmetry.space_group_name_H-M   'P 1'
#
loop_
_entity.id
_entity.type
_entity.pdbx_description
1 polymer ?
#
loop_
_entity_poly.entity_id
_entity_poly.type
_entity_poly.pdbx_seq_one_letter_code
_entity_poly.pdbx_strand_id
1 'polypeptide(L)'
;MAWLLATTPNTSIRDGKHAVAIATQACERVQWNFSSYIDTLAAAYAEAGDFDSAVKFEQMAIARLRAGPDSKADYEKRLNLFETGNPYREEETKR
;
A
#
# COMPACT_ATOMS: atom_id res chain seq x y z
N MET A 1 6.60 2.36 -9.00
CA MET A 1 6.06 3.72 -9.21
C MET A 1 4.87 4.00 -8.30
N ALA A 2 3.84 3.14 -8.26
CA ALA A 2 2.68 3.33 -7.38
C ALA A 2 3.06 3.44 -5.89
N TRP A 3 4.00 2.61 -5.41
CA TRP A 3 4.56 2.72 -4.07
C TRP A 3 5.08 4.13 -3.78
N LEU A 4 5.97 4.62 -4.64
CA LEU A 4 6.57 5.95 -4.51
C LEU A 4 5.51 7.06 -4.57
N LEU A 5 4.47 6.94 -5.40
CA LEU A 5 3.39 7.94 -5.46
C LEU A 5 2.49 7.93 -4.21
N ALA A 6 2.34 6.77 -3.55
CA ALA A 6 1.57 6.62 -2.32
C ALA A 6 2.36 7.04 -1.07
N THR A 7 3.67 6.76 -1.03
CA THR A 7 4.48 6.93 0.19
C THR A 7 5.35 8.19 0.19
N THR A 8 5.42 8.93 -0.93
CA THR A 8 6.29 10.11 -1.06
C THR A 8 5.90 11.25 -0.09
N PRO A 9 6.88 11.87 0.58
CA PRO A 9 6.65 13.02 1.46
C PRO A 9 6.33 14.32 0.71
N ASN A 10 6.64 14.40 -0.59
CA ASN A 10 6.36 15.56 -1.43
C ASN A 10 4.86 15.67 -1.76
N THR A 11 4.19 16.62 -1.11
CA THR A 11 2.77 16.92 -1.28
C THR A 11 2.38 17.39 -2.68
N SER A 12 3.34 17.82 -3.52
CA SER A 12 3.07 18.21 -4.91
C SER A 12 2.97 17.02 -5.87
N ILE A 13 3.48 15.85 -5.45
CA ILE A 13 3.47 14.59 -6.23
C ILE A 13 2.47 13.59 -5.64
N ARG A 14 2.08 13.81 -4.38
CA ARG A 14 1.10 13.04 -3.63
C ARG A 14 -0.27 13.16 -4.27
N ASP A 15 -0.59 12.15 -5.07
CA ASP A 15 -1.90 12.00 -5.66
C ASP A 15 -2.38 10.57 -5.38
N GLY A 16 -3.05 10.41 -4.23
CA GLY A 16 -3.61 9.13 -3.81
C GLY A 16 -4.55 8.55 -4.87
N LYS A 17 -5.29 9.38 -5.63
CA LYS A 17 -6.20 8.90 -6.68
C LYS A 17 -5.43 8.31 -7.86
N HIS A 18 -4.38 8.99 -8.32
CA HIS A 18 -3.50 8.44 -9.36
C HIS A 18 -2.72 7.22 -8.87
N ALA A 19 -2.27 7.22 -7.61
CA ALA A 19 -1.61 6.07 -7.00
C ALA A 19 -2.54 4.85 -6.97
N VAL A 20 -3.81 5.02 -6.59
CA VAL A 20 -4.83 3.96 -6.61
C VAL A 20 -5.05 3.44 -8.03
N ALA A 21 -5.16 4.31 -9.02
CA ALA A 21 -5.35 3.90 -10.42
C ALA A 21 -4.19 3.03 -10.93
N ILE A 22 -2.94 3.46 -10.68
CA ILE A 22 -1.74 2.73 -11.11
C ILE A 22 -1.59 1.42 -10.34
N ALA A 23 -1.80 1.43 -9.01
CA ALA A 23 -1.72 0.24 -8.18
C ALA A 23 -2.78 -0.80 -8.56
N THR A 24 -4.00 -0.36 -8.89
CA THR A 24 -5.09 -1.23 -9.34
C THR A 24 -4.74 -1.88 -10.67
N GLN A 25 -4.28 -1.11 -11.66
CA GLN A 25 -3.84 -1.66 -12.94
C GLN A 25 -2.68 -2.65 -12.77
N ALA A 26 -1.76 -2.38 -11.85
CA ALA A 26 -0.66 -3.30 -11.57
C ALA A 26 -1.18 -4.61 -10.95
N CYS A 27 -2.09 -4.54 -9.98
CA CYS A 27 -2.76 -5.71 -9.39
C CYS A 27 -3.50 -6.53 -10.45
N GLU A 28 -4.25 -5.90 -11.34
CA GLU A 28 -4.98 -6.57 -12.43
C GLU A 28 -4.04 -7.28 -13.40
N ARG A 29 -2.95 -6.62 -13.82
CA ARG A 29 -1.94 -7.20 -14.73
C ARG A 29 -1.29 -8.44 -14.16
N VAL A 30 -1.03 -8.45 -12.85
CA VAL A 30 -0.45 -9.61 -12.17
C VAL A 30 -1.53 -10.55 -11.60
N GLN A 31 -2.79 -10.33 -11.96
CA GLN A 31 -3.95 -11.11 -11.53
C GLN A 31 -4.04 -11.29 -10.01
N TRP A 32 -3.68 -10.25 -9.24
CA TRP A 32 -3.72 -10.26 -7.77
C TRP A 32 -2.88 -11.38 -7.14
N ASN A 33 -1.85 -11.88 -7.85
CA ASN A 33 -1.01 -12.99 -7.38
C ASN A 33 0.14 -12.56 -6.46
N PHE A 34 0.42 -11.26 -6.36
CA PHE A 34 1.55 -10.75 -5.61
C PHE A 34 1.07 -9.81 -4.50
N SER A 35 1.26 -10.23 -3.25
CA SER A 35 0.88 -9.46 -2.06
C SER A 35 1.49 -8.06 -2.03
N SER A 36 2.71 -7.88 -2.50
CA SER A 36 3.40 -6.57 -2.54
C SER A 36 2.66 -5.53 -3.39
N TYR A 37 1.99 -5.94 -4.47
CA TYR A 37 1.16 -5.03 -5.27
C TYR A 37 -0.15 -4.68 -4.57
N ILE A 38 -0.72 -5.64 -3.84
CA ILE A 38 -1.95 -5.44 -3.07
C ILE A 38 -1.69 -4.49 -1.89
N ASP A 39 -0.57 -4.64 -1.22
CA ASP A 39 -0.11 -3.73 -0.15
C ASP A 39 0.21 -2.33 -0.69
N THR A 40 0.81 -2.24 -1.89
CA THR A 40 0.93 -0.96 -2.60
C THR A 40 -0.43 -0.29 -2.83
N LEU A 41 -1.45 -1.08 -3.20
CA LEU A 41 -2.80 -0.59 -3.40
C LEU A 41 -3.43 -0.13 -2.09
N ALA A 42 -3.22 -0.86 -0.99
CA ALA A 42 -3.68 -0.48 0.34
C ALA A 42 -3.08 0.88 0.78
N ALA A 43 -1.76 1.05 0.63
CA ALA A 43 -1.09 2.32 0.92
C ALA A 43 -1.63 3.48 0.07
N ALA A 44 -1.93 3.23 -1.21
CA ALA A 44 -2.52 4.25 -2.09
C ALA A 44 -3.93 4.67 -1.64
N TYR A 45 -4.76 3.73 -1.20
CA TYR A 45 -6.08 4.04 -0.63
C TYR A 45 -5.97 4.83 0.68
N ALA A 46 -5.04 4.46 1.56
CA ALA A 46 -4.79 5.19 2.79
C ALA A 46 -4.36 6.65 2.53
N GLU A 47 -3.50 6.87 1.53
CA GLU A 47 -3.09 8.22 1.15
C GLU A 47 -4.21 9.02 0.46
N ALA A 48 -5.14 8.34 -0.22
CA ALA A 48 -6.36 8.97 -0.75
C ALA A 48 -7.39 9.30 0.36
N GLY A 49 -7.15 8.89 1.61
CA GLY A 49 -8.06 9.07 2.75
C GLY A 49 -9.12 7.97 2.88
N ASP A 50 -9.08 6.94 2.04
CA ASP A 50 -9.98 5.78 2.11
C ASP A 50 -9.30 4.66 2.93
N PHE A 51 -9.33 4.82 4.24
CA PHE A 51 -8.74 3.87 5.17
C PHE A 51 -9.51 2.55 5.23
N ASP A 52 -10.82 2.56 5.00
CA ASP A 52 -11.64 1.34 4.97
C ASP A 52 -11.18 0.41 3.84
N SER A 53 -10.97 0.96 2.64
CA SER A 53 -10.38 0.21 1.53
C SER A 53 -8.96 -0.22 1.84
N ALA A 54 -8.13 0.66 2.42
CA ALA A 54 -6.75 0.34 2.77
C ALA A 54 -6.64 -0.89 3.68
N VAL A 55 -7.41 -0.93 4.78
CA VAL A 55 -7.48 -2.05 5.72
C VAL A 55 -7.89 -3.33 5.01
N LYS A 56 -8.94 -3.26 4.17
CA LYS A 56 -9.44 -4.42 3.42
C LYS A 56 -8.41 -5.00 2.47
N PHE A 57 -7.70 -4.16 1.72
CA PHE A 57 -6.67 -4.61 0.78
C PHE A 57 -5.42 -5.12 1.52
N GLU A 58 -5.03 -4.49 2.62
CA GLU A 58 -3.89 -4.94 3.42
C GLU A 58 -4.13 -6.33 4.04
N GLN A 59 -5.32 -6.56 4.61
CA GLN A 59 -5.74 -7.88 5.07
C GLN A 59 -5.71 -8.91 3.94
N MET A 60 -6.12 -8.50 2.73
CA MET A 60 -6.07 -9.35 1.55
C MET A 60 -4.63 -9.68 1.12
N ALA A 61 -3.71 -8.73 1.24
CA ALA A 61 -2.28 -8.93 0.98
C ALA A 61 -1.67 -9.92 1.97
N ILE A 62 -1.99 -9.79 3.26
CA ILE A 62 -1.58 -10.71 4.33
C ILE A 62 -2.12 -12.13 4.08
N ALA A 63 -3.40 -12.25 3.71
CA ALA A 63 -4.03 -13.55 3.44
C ALA A 63 -3.42 -14.26 2.22
N ARG A 64 -2.93 -13.48 1.24
CA ARG A 64 -2.27 -13.99 0.03
C ARG A 64 -0.76 -14.11 0.16
N LEU A 65 -0.20 -13.66 1.28
CA LEU A 65 1.25 -13.66 1.51
C LEU A 65 1.74 -15.11 1.48
N ARG A 66 2.47 -15.45 0.41
CA ARG A 66 3.16 -16.74 0.31
C ARG A 66 4.50 -16.63 1.03
N ALA A 67 5.03 -17.77 1.49
CA ALA A 67 6.37 -17.83 2.04
C ALA A 67 7.37 -17.19 1.05
N GLY A 68 7.90 -16.03 1.43
CA GLY A 68 8.71 -15.16 0.61
C GLY A 68 9.61 -14.30 1.49
N PRO A 69 10.46 -13.45 0.89
CA PRO A 69 11.37 -12.58 1.64
C PRO A 69 10.63 -11.49 2.43
N ASP A 70 9.40 -11.17 2.01
CA ASP A 70 8.53 -10.19 2.63
C ASP A 70 7.98 -10.73 3.96
N SER A 71 8.27 -10.02 5.05
CA SER A 71 7.81 -10.41 6.38
C SER A 71 6.37 -9.98 6.59
N LYS A 72 5.50 -10.92 6.97
CA LYS A 72 4.11 -10.65 7.40
C LYS A 72 4.03 -9.51 8.43
N ALA A 73 5.05 -9.39 9.27
CA ALA A 73 5.16 -8.34 10.27
C ALA A 73 5.12 -6.91 9.68
N ASP A 74 5.66 -6.69 8.47
CA ASP A 74 5.65 -5.35 7.86
C ASP A 74 4.25 -4.97 7.35
N TYR A 75 3.52 -5.94 6.81
CA TYR A 75 2.12 -5.77 6.41
C TYR A 75 1.22 -5.54 7.64
N GLU A 76 1.43 -6.30 8.72
CA GLU A 76 0.68 -6.12 9.97
C GLU A 76 0.94 -4.74 10.62
N LYS A 77 2.15 -4.19 10.51
CA LYS A 77 2.44 -2.82 10.94
C LYS A 77 1.66 -1.78 10.13
N ARG A 78 1.60 -1.95 8.80
CA ARG A 78 0.85 -1.04 7.91
C ARG A 78 -0.64 -1.13 8.16
N LEU A 79 -1.15 -2.35 8.35
CA LEU A 79 -2.54 -2.59 8.73
C LEU A 79 -2.93 -1.79 9.96
N ASN A 80 -2.12 -1.83 11.03
CA ASN A 80 -2.40 -1.09 12.25
C ASN A 80 -2.37 0.44 12.04
N LEU A 81 -1.48 0.94 11.17
CA LEU A 81 -1.50 2.35 10.78
C LEU A 81 -2.80 2.72 10.06
N PHE A 82 -3.25 1.90 9.11
CA PHE A 82 -4.50 2.14 8.39
C PHE A 82 -5.73 2.04 9.29
N GLU A 83 -5.75 1.10 10.23
CA GLU A 83 -6.82 0.97 11.25
C GLU A 83 -6.89 2.17 12.19
N THR A 84 -5.75 2.81 12.48
CA THR A 84 -5.69 4.05 13.28
C THR A 84 -5.93 5.31 12.44
N GLY A 85 -6.24 5.19 11.14
CA GLY A 85 -6.48 6.32 10.25
C GLY A 85 -5.23 7.07 9.82
N ASN A 86 -4.07 6.41 9.85
CA ASN A 86 -2.78 7.00 9.48
C ASN A 86 -2.24 6.36 8.19
N PRO A 87 -1.86 7.15 7.17
CA PRO A 87 -1.23 6.61 5.98
C PRO A 87 0.20 6.16 6.27
N TYR A 88 0.64 5.12 5.57
CA TYR A 88 2.03 4.67 5.63
C TYR A 88 2.88 5.57 4.74
N ARG A 89 3.91 6.18 5.31
CA ARG A 89 4.91 6.95 4.58
C ARG A 89 6.24 6.29 4.84
N GLU A 90 6.92 5.95 3.76
CA GLU A 90 8.26 5.39 3.84
C GLU A 90 9.13 6.49 4.44
N GLU A 91 9.64 6.28 5.66
CA GLU A 91 10.58 7.22 6.25
C GLU A 91 11.74 7.36 5.26
N GLU A 92 12.00 8.60 4.85
CA GLU A 92 13.12 8.96 3.99
C GLU A 92 14.36 8.33 4.61
N THR A 93 14.78 7.18 4.08
CA THR A 93 15.98 6.51 4.54
C THR A 93 17.09 7.43 4.09
N LYS A 94 17.49 8.33 4.98
CA LYS A 94 18.71 9.13 4.86
C LYS A 94 19.84 8.16 4.58
N ARG A 95 20.22 8.06 3.31
CA ARG A 95 21.50 7.51 2.89
C ARG A 95 22.54 8.61 2.94
#